data_AF-A0A9P4A6L4-F1
#
_entry.id   AF-A0A9P4A6L4-F1
#
_cell.length_a   1.000
_cell.length_b   1.000
_cell.length_c   1.000
_cell.angle_alpha   90.00
_cell.angle_beta   90.00
_cell.angle_gamma   90.00
#
_symmetry.space_group_name_H-M   'P 1'
#
loop_
_entity.id
_entity.type
_entity.pdbx_description
1 polymer ?
#
loop_
_entity_poly.entity_id
_entity_poly.type
_entity_poly.pdbx_seq_one_letter_code
_entity_poly.pdbx_strand_id
1 'polypeptide(L)'
;MRNTILISLLLMLLPVSVSAQFYTITRDLELLPTERQKESYNRARKDVTEGKKNKMMAKDTLIVGPDNQKKLEDNSRNSDRKASLKAEQQKKADNITKTENNLPELTIPNLYKEIIRNGILYPKIVLAQAILETGWFRSSVCRNKHNLFGLTNPRTGKYYEFNHWTESVKAYYTKVQYKYKGGNYLLWLDGIGYAENPNYIKAVIKVIATL
;
A
#
# COMPACT_ATOMS: atom_id res chain seq x y z
N MET A 1 14.43 73.62 -22.57
CA MET A 1 13.05 73.23 -22.96
C MET A 1 12.16 73.26 -21.71
N ARG A 2 10.83 73.20 -21.86
CA ARG A 2 9.85 73.78 -20.91
C ARG A 2 9.69 73.06 -19.56
N ASN A 3 9.34 73.89 -18.57
CA ASN A 3 8.98 73.68 -17.17
C ASN A 3 8.19 72.42 -16.73
N THR A 4 8.54 72.01 -15.50
CA THR A 4 7.69 71.53 -14.38
C THR A 4 6.19 71.25 -14.61
N ILE A 5 5.76 70.05 -14.20
CA ILE A 5 4.42 69.82 -13.61
C ILE A 5 4.62 69.16 -12.24
N LEU A 6 4.27 69.90 -11.19
CA LEU A 6 4.07 69.43 -9.82
C LEU A 6 2.55 69.40 -9.56
N ILE A 7 2.10 68.63 -8.56
CA ILE A 7 0.73 68.66 -7.98
C ILE A 7 -0.38 67.96 -8.80
N SER A 8 -0.72 66.74 -8.39
CA SER A 8 -2.00 66.42 -7.72
C SER A 8 -1.92 64.97 -7.21
N LEU A 9 -1.56 64.74 -5.95
CA LEU A 9 -2.46 64.76 -4.79
C LEU A 9 -3.54 63.65 -4.84
N LEU A 10 -3.20 62.54 -4.18
CA LEU A 10 -4.06 61.80 -3.24
C LEU A 10 -5.57 61.68 -3.56
N LEU A 11 -5.97 60.56 -4.18
CA LEU A 11 -7.16 59.81 -3.75
C LEU A 11 -6.64 58.54 -3.04
N MET A 12 -6.55 58.55 -1.72
CA MET A 12 -7.64 58.17 -0.82
C MET A 12 -8.19 56.76 -1.09
N LEU A 13 -7.68 55.86 -0.26
CA LEU A 13 -8.24 54.58 0.14
C LEU A 13 -9.78 54.59 0.17
N LEU A 14 -10.40 53.74 -0.63
CA LEU A 14 -11.73 53.21 -0.34
C LEU A 14 -11.59 51.69 -0.13
N PRO A 15 -11.95 51.16 1.05
CA PRO A 15 -12.08 49.71 1.19
C PRO A 15 -13.26 49.27 0.32
N VAL A 16 -12.98 48.48 -0.73
CA VAL A 16 -14.04 47.79 -1.46
C VAL A 16 -14.64 46.76 -0.49
N SER A 17 -15.79 47.08 0.09
CA SER A 17 -16.50 46.21 1.01
C SER A 17 -17.08 45.01 0.25
N VAL A 18 -16.25 43.98 0.05
CA VAL A 18 -16.69 42.68 -0.48
C VAL A 18 -17.50 41.97 0.61
N SER A 19 -18.80 42.28 0.64
CA SER A 19 -19.79 41.55 1.43
C SER A 19 -19.98 40.15 0.84
N ALA A 20 -19.16 39.20 1.25
CA ALA A 20 -19.41 37.79 0.97
C ALA A 20 -20.67 37.32 1.72
N GLN A 21 -21.80 37.27 1.02
CA GLN A 21 -23.01 36.63 1.52
C GLN A 21 -22.75 35.11 1.63
N PHE A 22 -22.68 34.60 2.86
CA PHE A 22 -22.60 33.16 3.10
C PHE A 22 -23.95 32.52 2.74
N TYR A 23 -24.03 31.96 1.54
CA TYR A 23 -25.09 31.01 1.21
C TYR A 23 -24.83 29.72 2.01
N THR A 24 -25.52 29.58 3.13
CA THR A 24 -25.62 28.32 3.87
C THR A 24 -26.37 27.31 3.01
N ILE A 25 -25.62 26.55 2.19
CA ILE A 25 -26.17 25.38 1.51
C ILE A 25 -26.34 24.30 2.57
N THR A 26 -27.54 24.22 3.14
CA THR A 26 -28.05 22.98 3.73
C THR A 26 -28.08 21.94 2.62
N ARG A 27 -27.03 21.12 2.53
CA ARG A 27 -27.08 19.88 1.78
C ARG A 27 -27.11 18.73 2.76
N ASP A 28 -28.33 18.29 3.02
CA ASP A 28 -28.60 16.93 3.47
C ASP A 28 -28.09 15.98 2.39
N LEU A 29 -26.81 15.63 2.49
CA LEU A 29 -26.36 14.32 2.08
C LEU A 29 -25.69 13.71 3.29
N GLU A 30 -26.40 12.76 3.87
CA GLU A 30 -25.89 11.86 4.89
C GLU A 30 -24.59 11.24 4.38
N LEU A 31 -23.47 11.77 4.85
CA LEU A 31 -22.25 11.00 4.94
C LEU A 31 -22.52 9.93 5.99
N LEU A 32 -23.18 8.84 5.57
CA LEU A 32 -23.27 7.63 6.36
C LEU A 32 -21.84 7.31 6.82
N PRO A 33 -21.55 7.40 8.13
CA PRO A 33 -20.32 6.81 8.62
C PRO A 33 -20.48 5.33 8.34
N THR A 34 -19.71 4.80 7.39
CA THR A 34 -19.54 3.36 7.32
C THR A 34 -18.76 2.97 8.56
N GLU A 35 -19.49 2.72 9.66
CA GLU A 35 -19.03 2.01 10.82
C GLU A 35 -18.64 0.59 10.40
N ARG A 36 -17.47 0.50 9.76
CA ARG A 36 -16.81 -0.78 9.58
C ARG A 36 -16.15 -1.10 10.91
N GLN A 37 -16.63 -2.17 11.53
CA GLN A 37 -16.23 -2.60 12.87
C GLN A 37 -14.71 -2.60 13.02
N LYS A 38 -14.22 -2.08 14.15
CA LYS A 38 -12.80 -2.16 14.52
C LYS A 38 -12.47 -3.60 14.93
N GLU A 39 -12.22 -4.46 13.95
CA GLU A 39 -11.54 -5.73 14.23
C GLU A 39 -10.11 -5.44 14.67
N SER A 40 -9.82 -5.73 15.93
CA SER A 40 -8.52 -5.50 16.56
C SER A 40 -7.48 -6.48 15.98
N TYR A 41 -6.52 -5.96 15.21
CA TYR A 41 -5.36 -6.74 14.75
C TYR A 41 -4.40 -7.05 15.91
N ASN A 42 -4.75 -8.07 16.70
CA ASN A 42 -3.80 -8.73 17.58
C ASN A 42 -2.81 -9.54 16.73
N ARG A 43 -1.53 -9.16 16.74
CA ARG A 43 -0.46 -10.05 16.26
C ARG A 43 0.64 -10.18 17.30
N ALA A 44 0.88 -11.43 17.69
CA ALA A 44 1.72 -11.80 18.81
C ALA A 44 3.16 -11.27 18.69
N ARG A 45 3.61 -10.58 19.74
CA ARG A 45 5.03 -10.38 20.05
C ARG A 45 5.54 -11.67 20.69
N LYS A 46 6.17 -12.56 19.91
CA LYS A 46 6.99 -13.64 20.47
C LYS A 46 8.40 -13.12 20.69
N ASP A 47 8.61 -12.49 21.85
CA ASP A 47 9.94 -12.45 22.45
C ASP A 47 10.17 -13.80 23.16
N VAL A 48 11.30 -14.45 22.90
CA VAL A 48 11.80 -15.56 23.74
C VAL A 48 13.24 -15.23 24.12
N THR A 49 13.39 -14.74 25.35
CA THR A 49 14.70 -14.56 26.00
C THR A 49 15.15 -15.90 26.62
N GLU A 50 16.45 -16.07 26.74
CA GLU A 50 17.12 -17.28 27.23
C GLU A 50 16.83 -17.62 28.71
N GLY A 51 17.05 -18.90 29.08
CA GLY A 51 17.94 -19.18 30.22
C GLY A 51 17.46 -20.11 31.35
N LYS A 52 18.13 -21.28 31.45
CA LYS A 52 18.37 -22.11 32.67
C LYS A 52 17.14 -22.74 33.39
N LYS A 53 16.99 -24.08 33.40
CA LYS A 53 17.73 -25.15 34.15
C LYS A 53 17.31 -25.29 35.63
N ASN A 54 16.66 -26.41 36.01
CA ASN A 54 17.17 -27.44 36.98
C ASN A 54 16.10 -28.36 37.66
N LYS A 55 16.43 -29.66 37.76
CA LYS A 55 16.31 -30.58 38.94
C LYS A 55 15.03 -31.43 39.26
N MET A 56 15.14 -32.72 38.87
CA MET A 56 14.95 -33.99 39.64
C MET A 56 13.60 -34.48 40.25
N MET A 57 13.53 -35.82 40.29
CA MET A 57 12.71 -36.77 41.08
C MET A 57 11.27 -37.05 40.60
N ALA A 58 10.69 -38.25 40.73
CA ALA A 58 11.09 -39.66 40.87
C ALA A 58 9.85 -40.42 41.35
N LYS A 59 9.76 -41.73 41.02
CA LYS A 59 8.69 -42.69 41.40
C LYS A 59 7.35 -42.51 40.65
N ASP A 60 6.55 -43.54 40.37
CA ASP A 60 6.73 -45.01 40.42
C ASP A 60 5.62 -45.72 39.58
N THR A 61 5.65 -47.07 39.55
CA THR A 61 4.52 -48.00 39.29
C THR A 61 4.42 -48.63 37.89
N LEU A 62 4.70 -49.94 37.86
CA LEU A 62 4.41 -50.94 36.81
C LEU A 62 2.86 -51.11 36.67
N ILE A 63 2.23 -51.83 35.74
CA ILE A 63 2.33 -53.24 35.27
C ILE A 63 1.52 -53.24 33.94
N VAL A 64 1.93 -53.84 32.82
CA VAL A 64 1.56 -55.18 32.29
C VAL A 64 2.16 -55.28 30.88
N GLY A 65 2.80 -56.40 30.52
CA GLY A 65 3.14 -56.78 29.13
C GLY A 65 2.24 -57.92 28.62
N PRO A 66 2.61 -58.68 27.57
CA PRO A 66 3.84 -58.62 26.76
C PRO A 66 3.63 -58.84 25.23
N ASP A 67 4.73 -59.05 24.50
CA ASP A 67 4.89 -59.79 23.23
C ASP A 67 4.14 -59.35 21.95
N ASN A 68 4.82 -59.06 20.84
CA ASN A 68 5.62 -60.07 20.14
C ASN A 68 6.77 -59.51 19.28
N GLN A 69 7.86 -60.27 19.22
CA GLN A 69 8.98 -60.03 18.31
C GLN A 69 8.70 -60.59 16.91
N LYS A 70 9.16 -59.89 15.86
CA LYS A 70 9.87 -60.60 14.77
C LYS A 70 10.85 -59.69 14.04
N LYS A 71 12.13 -60.01 14.18
CA LYS A 71 13.25 -59.48 13.40
C LYS A 71 13.27 -60.22 12.04
N LEU A 72 13.47 -59.50 10.94
CA LEU A 72 14.16 -60.05 9.78
C LEU A 72 14.95 -58.94 9.09
N GLU A 73 16.22 -59.21 8.82
CA GLU A 73 17.09 -58.39 7.98
C GLU A 73 16.85 -58.78 6.51
N ASP A 74 16.78 -57.81 5.59
CA ASP A 74 17.82 -57.67 4.56
C ASP A 74 17.53 -56.56 3.51
N ASN A 75 18.60 -55.83 3.19
CA ASN A 75 19.02 -55.36 1.86
C ASN A 75 17.95 -55.05 0.77
N SER A 76 17.80 -53.77 0.43
CA SER A 76 18.35 -53.19 -0.83
C SER A 76 17.60 -51.94 -1.36
N ARG A 77 18.24 -51.26 -2.33
CA ARG A 77 17.68 -50.30 -3.31
C ARG A 77 17.37 -48.87 -2.85
N ASN A 78 18.41 -48.04 -2.96
CA ASN A 78 18.34 -46.60 -3.17
C ASN A 78 17.83 -46.28 -4.60
N SER A 79 16.61 -45.73 -4.78
CA SER A 79 16.14 -45.24 -6.10
C SER A 79 15.20 -44.03 -6.13
N ASP A 80 14.60 -43.59 -5.02
CA ASP A 80 13.35 -42.79 -5.14
C ASP A 80 13.49 -41.26 -5.01
N ARG A 81 14.66 -40.75 -4.61
CA ARG A 81 14.89 -39.29 -4.44
C ARG A 81 14.78 -38.46 -5.73
N LYS A 82 14.88 -39.07 -6.92
CA LYS A 82 14.86 -38.34 -8.20
C LYS A 82 13.44 -38.06 -8.71
N ALA A 83 12.45 -38.86 -8.29
CA ALA A 83 11.05 -38.70 -8.69
C ALA A 83 10.35 -37.57 -7.91
N SER A 84 10.58 -37.45 -6.60
CA SER A 84 9.95 -36.40 -5.78
C SER A 84 10.41 -35.00 -6.18
N LEU A 85 11.71 -34.82 -6.39
CA LEU A 85 12.28 -33.53 -6.84
C LEU A 85 11.72 -33.07 -8.18
N LYS A 86 11.51 -34.00 -9.13
CA LYS A 86 10.95 -33.67 -10.45
C LYS A 86 9.46 -33.30 -10.35
N ALA A 87 8.68 -34.03 -9.56
CA ALA A 87 7.28 -33.73 -9.30
C ALA A 87 7.09 -32.40 -8.54
N GLU A 88 7.99 -32.04 -7.63
CA GLU A 88 7.95 -30.76 -6.91
C GLU A 88 8.42 -29.59 -7.78
N GLN A 89 9.44 -29.79 -8.63
CA GLN A 89 9.84 -28.83 -9.66
C GLN A 89 8.72 -28.59 -10.69
N GLN A 90 8.03 -29.63 -11.14
CA GLN A 90 6.88 -29.50 -12.04
C GLN A 90 5.70 -28.82 -11.35
N LYS A 91 5.29 -29.23 -10.14
CA LYS A 91 4.26 -28.51 -9.36
C LYS A 91 4.61 -27.05 -9.09
N LYS A 92 5.89 -26.70 -8.95
CA LYS A 92 6.35 -25.31 -8.83
C LYS A 92 6.27 -24.57 -10.16
N ALA A 93 6.73 -25.17 -11.27
CA ALA A 93 6.63 -24.61 -12.61
C ALA A 93 5.16 -24.40 -13.04
N ASP A 94 4.31 -25.39 -12.84
CA ASP A 94 2.88 -25.37 -13.19
C ASP A 94 2.09 -24.34 -12.35
N ASN A 95 2.52 -24.07 -11.11
CA ASN A 95 1.98 -22.95 -10.32
C ASN A 95 2.47 -21.58 -10.84
N ILE A 96 3.73 -21.48 -11.28
CA ILE A 96 4.28 -20.24 -11.85
C ILE A 96 3.52 -19.88 -13.14
N THR A 97 3.39 -20.81 -14.09
CA THR A 97 2.65 -20.58 -15.35
C THR A 97 1.14 -20.42 -15.16
N LYS A 98 0.52 -21.01 -14.13
CA LYS A 98 -0.88 -20.68 -13.78
C LYS A 98 -1.04 -19.31 -13.14
N THR A 99 -0.04 -18.78 -12.45
CA THR A 99 -0.19 -17.50 -11.72
C THR A 99 -0.13 -16.30 -12.66
N GLU A 100 0.77 -16.32 -13.66
CA GLU A 100 0.90 -15.22 -14.64
C GLU A 100 -0.38 -14.99 -15.46
N ASN A 101 -1.08 -16.06 -15.82
CA ASN A 101 -2.35 -16.02 -16.57
C ASN A 101 -3.57 -15.51 -15.78
N ASN A 102 -3.41 -15.15 -14.49
CA ASN A 102 -4.51 -14.72 -13.61
C ASN A 102 -4.31 -13.30 -13.03
N LEU A 103 -3.27 -12.56 -13.47
CA LEU A 103 -3.04 -11.20 -13.01
C LEU A 103 -3.90 -10.19 -13.79
N PRO A 104 -4.53 -9.20 -13.11
CA PRO A 104 -5.41 -8.24 -13.78
C PRO A 104 -4.60 -7.24 -14.61
N GLU A 105 -5.07 -6.92 -15.82
CA GLU A 105 -4.51 -5.86 -16.65
C GLU A 105 -4.59 -4.48 -15.96
N LEU A 106 -3.61 -3.61 -16.23
CA LEU A 106 -3.60 -2.22 -15.72
C LEU A 106 -4.67 -1.37 -16.42
N THR A 107 -5.86 -1.33 -15.82
CA THR A 107 -6.97 -0.47 -16.24
C THR A 107 -7.48 0.34 -15.04
N ILE A 108 -8.18 1.46 -15.28
CA ILE A 108 -8.76 2.28 -14.21
C ILE A 108 -9.69 1.45 -13.28
N PRO A 109 -10.62 0.62 -13.80
CA PRO A 109 -11.46 -0.23 -12.94
C PRO A 109 -10.66 -1.27 -12.14
N ASN A 110 -9.67 -1.93 -12.74
CA ASN A 110 -8.86 -2.93 -12.06
C ASN A 110 -7.99 -2.30 -10.97
N LEU A 111 -7.39 -1.14 -11.24
CA LEU A 111 -6.62 -0.38 -10.27
C LEU A 111 -7.47 0.06 -9.08
N TYR A 112 -8.67 0.61 -9.33
CA TYR A 112 -9.60 0.99 -8.26
C TYR A 112 -10.01 -0.20 -7.38
N LYS A 113 -10.32 -1.34 -8.02
CA LYS A 113 -10.64 -2.60 -7.33
C LYS A 113 -9.48 -3.09 -6.46
N GLU A 114 -8.24 -3.04 -6.96
CA GLU A 114 -7.07 -3.49 -6.21
C GLU A 114 -6.70 -2.52 -5.07
N ILE A 115 -6.89 -1.21 -5.24
CA ILE A 115 -6.75 -0.21 -4.16
C ILE A 115 -7.69 -0.56 -2.99
N ILE A 116 -8.97 -0.80 -3.28
CA ILE A 116 -9.97 -1.22 -2.27
C ILE A 116 -9.57 -2.55 -1.64
N ARG A 117 -9.13 -3.54 -2.44
CA ARG A 117 -8.72 -4.86 -1.96
C ARG A 117 -7.55 -4.82 -0.98
N ASN A 118 -6.61 -3.88 -1.16
CA ASN A 118 -5.48 -3.68 -0.25
C ASN A 118 -5.85 -2.86 1.02
N GLY A 119 -7.13 -2.52 1.23
CA GLY A 119 -7.58 -1.78 2.40
C GLY A 119 -7.14 -0.31 2.41
N ILE A 120 -6.77 0.24 1.26
CA ILE A 120 -6.23 1.60 1.14
C ILE A 120 -7.36 2.62 1.37
N LEU A 121 -7.11 3.56 2.28
CA LEU A 121 -8.01 4.65 2.61
C LEU A 121 -8.07 5.68 1.47
N TYR A 122 -9.22 6.35 1.35
CA TYR A 122 -9.54 7.32 0.28
C TYR A 122 -9.27 6.82 -1.17
N PRO A 123 -9.87 5.68 -1.61
CA PRO A 123 -9.56 5.07 -2.90
C PRO A 123 -9.63 6.00 -4.13
N LYS A 124 -10.59 6.94 -4.18
CA LYS A 124 -10.71 7.89 -5.30
C LYS A 124 -9.54 8.88 -5.36
N ILE A 125 -8.99 9.29 -4.21
CA ILE A 125 -7.81 10.15 -4.17
C ILE A 125 -6.58 9.36 -4.62
N VAL A 126 -6.37 8.16 -4.08
CA VAL A 126 -5.20 7.33 -4.43
C VAL A 126 -5.23 6.88 -5.90
N LEU A 127 -6.41 6.63 -6.47
CA LEU A 127 -6.58 6.41 -7.91
C LEU A 127 -6.16 7.65 -8.72
N ALA A 128 -6.59 8.84 -8.32
CA ALA A 128 -6.23 10.09 -8.99
C ALA A 128 -4.72 10.39 -8.88
N GLN A 129 -4.08 10.08 -7.75
CA GLN A 129 -2.63 10.14 -7.60
C GLN A 129 -1.96 9.21 -8.63
N ALA A 130 -2.35 7.93 -8.70
CA ALA A 130 -1.77 6.99 -9.67
C ALA A 130 -1.92 7.46 -11.13
N ILE A 131 -3.08 8.00 -11.50
CA ILE A 131 -3.31 8.54 -12.85
C ILE A 131 -2.42 9.77 -13.13
N LEU A 132 -2.21 10.63 -12.11
CA LEU A 132 -1.32 11.79 -12.19
C LEU A 132 0.16 11.40 -12.32
N GLU A 133 0.69 10.57 -11.39
CA GLU A 133 2.09 10.12 -11.38
C GLU A 133 2.48 9.38 -12.67
N THR A 134 1.54 8.61 -13.22
CA THR A 134 1.79 7.80 -14.41
C THR A 134 1.52 8.55 -15.72
N GLY A 135 0.96 9.77 -15.67
CA GLY A 135 0.50 10.49 -16.85
C GLY A 135 -0.49 9.68 -17.68
N TRP A 136 -1.57 9.19 -17.05
CA TRP A 136 -2.55 8.26 -17.65
C TRP A 136 -1.93 6.93 -18.13
N PHE A 137 -1.12 6.29 -17.27
CA PHE A 137 -0.38 5.04 -17.53
C PHE A 137 0.67 5.10 -18.67
N ARG A 138 1.03 6.31 -19.13
CA ARG A 138 1.96 6.52 -20.25
C ARG A 138 3.43 6.63 -19.83
N SER A 139 3.74 6.89 -18.55
CA SER A 139 5.13 7.10 -18.11
C SER A 139 5.97 5.81 -18.25
N SER A 140 7.27 5.97 -18.47
CA SER A 140 8.21 4.84 -18.56
C SER A 140 8.40 4.13 -17.21
N VAL A 141 8.33 4.87 -16.11
CA VAL A 141 8.34 4.32 -14.73
C VAL A 141 7.10 3.45 -14.48
N CYS A 142 5.93 3.87 -14.97
CA CYS A 142 4.72 3.04 -14.94
C CYS A 142 4.90 1.75 -15.75
N ARG A 143 5.29 1.88 -17.03
CA ARG A 143 5.29 0.75 -17.98
C ARG A 143 6.44 -0.25 -17.79
N ASN A 144 7.62 0.22 -17.41
CA ASN A 144 8.83 -0.63 -17.37
C ASN A 144 9.21 -1.08 -15.95
N LYS A 145 8.78 -0.34 -14.91
CA LYS A 145 9.07 -0.64 -13.50
C LYS A 145 7.81 -1.02 -12.70
N HIS A 146 6.65 -1.02 -13.36
CA HIS A 146 5.33 -1.27 -12.76
C HIS A 146 5.01 -0.40 -11.53
N ASN A 147 5.59 0.80 -11.45
CA ASN A 147 5.51 1.68 -10.30
C ASN A 147 4.51 2.81 -10.55
N LEU A 148 3.28 2.63 -10.05
CA LEU A 148 2.15 3.55 -10.30
C LEU A 148 2.20 4.85 -9.47
N PHE A 149 3.04 4.91 -8.43
CA PHE A 149 3.01 5.97 -7.43
C PHE A 149 4.33 6.75 -7.33
N GLY A 150 5.22 6.60 -8.32
CA GLY A 150 6.52 7.28 -8.33
C GLY A 150 7.44 6.92 -7.16
N LEU A 151 7.21 5.79 -6.46
CA LEU A 151 7.86 5.48 -5.19
C LEU A 151 9.38 5.32 -5.39
N THR A 152 10.17 6.12 -4.66
CA THR A 152 11.64 6.04 -4.62
C THR A 152 12.13 5.42 -3.31
N ASN A 153 13.34 4.87 -3.35
CA ASN A 153 14.06 4.43 -2.15
C ASN A 153 14.81 5.62 -1.54
N PRO A 154 14.47 6.12 -0.33
CA PRO A 154 15.10 7.31 0.25
C PRO A 154 16.60 7.19 0.48
N ARG A 155 17.15 5.96 0.55
CA ARG A 155 18.59 5.74 0.75
C ARG A 155 19.40 5.83 -0.54
N THR A 156 18.78 5.65 -1.71
CA THR A 156 19.49 5.54 -2.99
C THR A 156 18.96 6.48 -4.07
N GLY A 157 17.84 7.18 -3.83
CA GLY A 157 17.16 8.03 -4.80
C GLY A 157 16.49 7.29 -5.97
N LYS A 158 16.74 5.98 -6.13
CA LYS A 158 16.23 5.19 -7.25
C LYS A 158 14.75 4.85 -7.07
N TYR A 159 13.99 4.89 -8.15
CA TYR A 159 12.63 4.33 -8.21
C TYR A 159 12.64 2.84 -7.82
N TYR A 160 11.64 2.43 -7.04
CA TYR A 160 11.32 1.02 -6.87
C TYR A 160 10.87 0.42 -8.20
N GLU A 161 11.20 -0.85 -8.38
CA GLU A 161 10.79 -1.70 -9.50
C GLU A 161 10.00 -2.87 -8.93
N PHE A 162 8.93 -3.24 -9.63
CA PHE A 162 7.97 -4.26 -9.23
C PHE A 162 7.77 -5.25 -10.39
N ASN A 163 7.42 -6.49 -10.08
CA ASN A 163 7.14 -7.50 -11.12
C ASN A 163 5.81 -7.21 -11.82
N HIS A 164 4.84 -6.66 -11.07
CA HIS A 164 3.50 -6.36 -11.56
C HIS A 164 2.92 -5.12 -10.85
N TRP A 165 2.04 -4.38 -11.51
CA TRP A 165 1.56 -3.08 -11.01
C TRP A 165 0.80 -3.18 -9.69
N THR A 166 0.16 -4.33 -9.42
CA THR A 166 -0.54 -4.63 -8.17
C THR A 166 0.41 -4.61 -6.95
N GLU A 167 1.68 -4.97 -7.13
CA GLU A 167 2.69 -4.87 -6.06
C GLU A 167 2.95 -3.41 -5.67
N SER A 168 2.87 -2.46 -6.62
CA SER A 168 3.03 -1.03 -6.32
C SER A 168 1.86 -0.45 -5.51
N VAL A 169 0.64 -0.98 -5.68
CA VAL A 169 -0.53 -0.65 -4.85
C VAL A 169 -0.30 -1.12 -3.41
N LYS A 170 0.15 -2.35 -3.22
CA LYS A 170 0.55 -2.87 -1.89
C LYS A 170 1.74 -2.10 -1.30
N ALA A 171 2.67 -1.64 -2.14
CA ALA A 171 3.78 -0.79 -1.72
C ALA A 171 3.30 0.60 -1.26
N TYR A 172 2.29 1.19 -1.91
CA TYR A 172 1.71 2.47 -1.49
C TYR A 172 1.18 2.39 -0.05
N TYR A 173 0.41 1.34 0.29
CA TYR A 173 -0.06 1.11 1.65
C TYR A 173 1.11 1.03 2.65
N THR A 174 2.08 0.15 2.36
CA THR A 174 3.19 -0.17 3.28
C THR A 174 4.30 0.88 3.37
N LYS A 175 4.41 1.80 2.39
CA LYS A 175 5.48 2.82 2.34
C LYS A 175 4.99 4.26 2.48
N VAL A 176 3.73 4.54 2.13
CA VAL A 176 3.14 5.88 2.19
C VAL A 176 2.04 5.91 3.24
N GLN A 177 0.96 5.15 3.03
CA GLN A 177 -0.27 5.31 3.82
C GLN A 177 -0.17 4.82 5.27
N TYR A 178 0.78 3.93 5.61
CA TYR A 178 1.03 3.53 7.00
C TYR A 178 1.34 4.73 7.94
N LYS A 179 1.84 5.84 7.39
CA LYS A 179 2.12 7.08 8.14
C LYS A 179 0.84 7.87 8.46
N TYR A 180 -0.27 7.62 7.77
CA TYR A 180 -1.54 8.30 8.01
C TYR A 180 -2.12 7.93 9.39
N LYS A 181 -2.72 8.92 10.06
CA LYS A 181 -3.32 8.78 11.40
C LYS A 181 -4.74 9.36 11.50
N GLY A 182 -5.31 9.84 10.39
CA GLY A 182 -6.60 10.55 10.35
C GLY A 182 -6.45 12.02 9.92
N GLY A 183 -7.58 12.73 9.83
CA GLY A 183 -7.66 14.12 9.41
C GLY A 183 -8.11 14.30 7.95
N ASN A 184 -7.65 15.38 7.31
CA ASN A 184 -7.86 15.62 5.90
C ASN A 184 -6.73 14.97 5.09
N TYR A 185 -7.07 14.03 4.21
CA TYR A 185 -6.08 13.24 3.48
C TYR A 185 -5.25 14.06 2.48
N LEU A 186 -5.81 15.11 1.87
CA LEU A 186 -5.07 15.98 0.94
C LEU A 186 -4.07 16.88 1.69
N LEU A 187 -4.49 17.47 2.82
CA LEU A 187 -3.57 18.23 3.69
C LEU A 187 -2.48 17.34 4.29
N TRP A 188 -2.78 16.07 4.57
CA TRP A 188 -1.77 15.11 5.01
C TRP A 188 -0.76 14.78 3.91
N LEU A 189 -1.18 14.59 2.66
CA LEU A 189 -0.27 14.35 1.52
C LEU A 189 0.72 15.51 1.32
N ASP A 190 0.21 16.74 1.45
CA ASP A 190 1.02 17.96 1.43
C ASP A 190 2.01 18.01 2.61
N GLY A 191 1.51 17.81 3.84
CA GLY A 191 2.31 17.85 5.06
C GLY A 191 3.37 16.76 5.21
N ILE A 192 3.25 15.61 4.51
CA ILE A 192 4.32 14.60 4.43
C ILE A 192 5.33 14.86 3.31
N GLY A 193 5.14 15.91 2.50
CA GLY A 193 5.96 16.20 1.33
C GLY A 193 5.87 15.10 0.27
N TYR A 194 4.66 14.61 -0.04
CA TYR A 194 4.48 13.50 -1.00
C TYR A 194 5.09 13.80 -2.38
N ALA A 195 4.97 15.05 -2.83
CA ALA A 195 5.58 15.55 -4.06
C ALA A 195 6.14 16.96 -3.85
N GLU A 196 7.22 17.28 -4.55
CA GLU A 196 7.91 18.59 -4.46
C GLU A 196 7.13 19.74 -5.13
N ASN A 197 6.16 19.42 -5.99
CA ASN A 197 5.38 20.41 -6.72
C ASN A 197 4.34 21.08 -5.80
N PRO A 198 4.40 22.40 -5.53
CA PRO A 198 3.45 23.08 -4.65
C PRO A 198 2.00 23.09 -5.20
N ASN A 199 1.80 22.78 -6.49
CA ASN A 199 0.48 22.63 -7.10
C ASN A 199 -0.02 21.17 -7.10
N TYR A 200 0.66 20.24 -6.43
CA TYR A 200 0.34 18.81 -6.47
C TYR A 200 -1.11 18.52 -6.09
N ILE A 201 -1.57 19.03 -4.95
CA ILE A 201 -2.95 18.83 -4.46
C ILE A 201 -3.97 19.37 -5.47
N LYS A 202 -3.71 20.53 -6.09
CA LYS A 202 -4.56 21.11 -7.13
C LYS A 202 -4.62 20.23 -8.39
N ALA A 203 -3.50 19.61 -8.77
CA ALA A 203 -3.46 18.66 -9.89
C ALA A 203 -4.23 17.36 -9.57
N VAL A 204 -4.10 16.81 -8.35
CA VAL A 204 -4.87 15.65 -7.89
C VAL A 204 -6.36 15.96 -7.90
N ILE A 205 -6.79 17.11 -7.37
CA ILE A 205 -8.21 17.55 -7.40
C ILE A 205 -8.72 17.64 -8.86
N LYS A 206 -7.92 18.18 -9.78
CA LYS A 206 -8.29 18.25 -11.21
C LYS A 206 -8.50 16.87 -11.81
N VAL A 207 -7.68 15.87 -11.47
CA VAL A 207 -7.88 14.48 -11.91
C VAL A 207 -9.12 13.86 -11.26
N ILE A 208 -9.37 14.10 -9.97
CA ILE A 208 -10.59 13.64 -9.27
C ILE A 208 -11.87 14.15 -9.96
N ALA A 209 -11.84 15.37 -10.51
CA ALA A 209 -12.96 15.96 -11.26
C ALA A 209 -13.17 15.36 -12.67
N THR A 210 -12.22 14.58 -13.17
CA THR A 210 -12.33 13.82 -14.45
C THR A 210 -12.70 12.35 -14.27
N LEU A 211 -12.94 11.91 -13.03
CA LEU A 211 -13.27 10.53 -12.62
C LEU A 211 -14.67 10.44 -12.02
#